data_AF-X6PA68-F1
#
_entry.id   AF-X6PA68-F1
#
_cell.length_a   1.000
_cell.length_b   1.000
_cell.length_c   1.000
_cell.angle_alpha   90.00
_cell.angle_beta   90.00
_cell.angle_gamma   90.00
#
_symmetry.space_group_name_H-M   'P 1'
#
loop_
_entity.id
_entity.type
_entity.pdbx_description
1 polymer ?
#
loop_
_entity_poly.entity_id
_entity_poly.type
_entity_poly.pdbx_seq_one_letter_code
_entity_poly.pdbx_strand_id
1 'polypeptide(L)'
;KQYEDALYLMQLAFESFSQADKKWLEIIDNYGLVCLDVMSLYFFSFYIHKHGLKQAHGKNMERLRELRGNGFIPELALYVRLNILKALQCFYQNDLDGARNFVIKAETDWRRLQISDTNLAEMQSMGFTEKEATRALRLCQSNMEEAIQHVFAKRNETRQRDEVRSLQHMGFNEARCRAALIATSKNLRHAIQYLLNPTAEQKEQVDRLEAEIEEKEKEKEKEKTNTDEKEQEKEKQTENNDANKDEDSKMNDNNAK
;
A
#
# COMPACT_ATOMS: atom_id res chain seq x y z
N LYS A 1 3.77 0.41 30.53
CA LYS A 1 4.46 0.11 31.81
C LYS A 1 5.96 -0.22 31.65
N GLN A 2 6.56 -0.02 30.46
CA GLN A 2 8.02 -0.02 30.24
C GLN A 2 8.38 1.18 29.35
N TYR A 3 7.93 2.37 29.74
CA TYR A 3 8.14 3.57 28.92
C TYR A 3 9.58 4.08 29.05
N GLU A 4 10.22 3.86 30.19
CA GLU A 4 11.61 4.25 30.45
C GLU A 4 12.60 3.38 29.64
N ASP A 5 12.40 2.06 29.62
CA ASP A 5 13.22 1.14 28.81
C ASP A 5 13.10 1.46 27.31
N ALA A 6 11.88 1.75 26.84
CA ALA A 6 11.63 2.12 25.45
C ALA A 6 12.32 3.45 25.08
N LEU A 7 12.35 4.41 25.99
CA LEU A 7 13.01 5.70 25.79
C LEU A 7 14.53 5.53 25.73
N TYR A 8 15.11 4.71 26.61
CA TYR A 8 16.53 4.37 26.57
C TYR A 8 16.93 3.66 25.27
N LEU A 9 16.16 2.66 24.84
CA LEU A 9 16.41 1.95 23.58
C LEU A 9 16.33 2.89 22.37
N MET A 10 15.39 3.83 22.37
CA MET A 10 15.27 4.83 21.31
C MET A 10 16.41 5.83 21.29
N GLN A 11 16.89 6.25 22.46
CA GLN A 11 18.06 7.11 22.57
C GLN A 11 19.32 6.40 22.04
N LEU A 12 19.53 5.15 22.44
CA LEU A 12 20.63 4.31 21.96
C LEU A 12 20.57 4.12 20.43
N ALA A 13 19.36 3.90 19.89
CA ALA A 13 19.16 3.79 18.45
C ALA A 13 19.55 5.09 17.73
N PHE A 14 19.14 6.25 18.25
CA PHE A 14 19.49 7.54 17.65
C PHE A 14 20.99 7.85 17.72
N GLU A 15 21.67 7.55 18.83
CA GLU A 15 23.12 7.67 18.94
C GLU A 15 23.83 6.77 17.93
N SER A 16 23.35 5.53 17.78
CA SER A 16 23.88 4.56 16.82
C SER A 16 23.71 5.05 15.38
N PHE A 17 22.54 5.59 15.02
CA PHE A 17 22.31 6.16 13.68
C PHE A 17 23.10 7.44 13.44
N SER A 18 23.31 8.27 14.46
CA SER A 18 24.10 9.50 14.33
C SER A 18 25.57 9.21 14.05
N GLN A 19 26.07 8.02 14.42
CA GLN A 19 27.41 7.54 14.12
C GLN A 19 27.50 6.80 12.78
N ALA A 20 26.36 6.45 12.17
CA ALA A 20 26.34 5.72 10.91
C ALA A 20 26.64 6.65 9.72
N ASP A 21 27.34 6.10 8.73
CA ASP A 21 27.66 6.80 7.49
C ASP A 21 26.37 7.19 6.73
N LYS A 22 26.27 8.47 6.35
CA LYS A 22 25.10 9.04 5.68
C LYS A 22 24.72 8.29 4.40
N LYS A 23 25.71 7.74 3.69
CA LYS A 23 25.50 6.91 2.49
C LYS A 23 24.57 5.73 2.74
N TRP A 24 24.72 5.06 3.89
CA TRP A 24 23.89 3.91 4.26
C TRP A 24 22.53 4.35 4.80
N LEU A 25 22.47 5.47 5.53
CA LEU A 25 21.22 6.03 6.03
C LEU A 25 20.28 6.47 4.91
N GLU A 26 20.82 6.92 3.77
CA GLU A 26 20.05 7.27 2.58
C GLU A 26 19.53 6.03 1.84
N ILE A 27 20.15 4.85 1.98
CA ILE A 27 19.64 3.61 1.36
C ILE A 27 18.44 3.06 2.14
N ILE A 28 18.33 3.38 3.42
CA ILE A 28 17.35 2.78 4.32
C ILE A 28 16.06 3.61 4.38
N ASP A 29 14.99 3.09 3.77
CA ASP A 29 13.67 3.74 3.71
C ASP A 29 13.01 3.95 5.10
N ASN A 30 13.31 3.09 6.08
CA ASN A 30 12.68 3.15 7.41
C ASN A 30 13.35 4.13 8.39
N TYR A 31 14.54 4.63 8.07
CA TYR A 31 15.35 5.47 8.98
C TYR A 31 14.61 6.75 9.38
N GLY A 32 13.89 7.36 8.43
CA GLY A 32 13.10 8.55 8.68
C GLY A 32 11.94 8.34 9.67
N LEU A 33 11.34 7.14 9.70
CA LEU A 33 10.26 6.79 10.63
C LEU A 33 10.80 6.67 12.05
N VAL A 34 11.92 5.95 12.21
CA VAL A 34 12.57 5.79 13.51
C VAL A 34 13.00 7.14 14.08
N CYS A 35 13.57 8.02 13.25
CA CYS A 35 13.88 9.39 13.67
C CYS A 35 12.64 10.16 14.12
N LEU A 36 11.52 10.05 13.39
CA LEU A 36 10.29 10.75 13.73
C LEU A 36 9.70 10.28 15.07
N ASP A 37 9.78 8.98 15.35
CA ASP A 37 9.32 8.41 16.62
C ASP A 37 10.24 8.78 17.79
N VAL A 38 11.57 8.70 17.62
CA VAL A 38 12.53 9.13 18.63
C VAL A 38 12.34 10.62 18.95
N MET A 39 12.23 11.49 17.93
CA MET A 39 12.07 12.93 18.13
C MET A 39 10.77 13.29 18.83
N SER A 40 9.70 12.56 18.55
CA SER A 40 8.41 12.79 19.20
C SER A 40 8.42 12.48 20.70
N LEU A 41 9.35 11.64 21.16
CA LEU A 41 9.55 11.32 22.57
C LEU A 41 10.60 12.22 23.24
N TYR A 42 11.59 12.69 22.49
CA TYR A 42 12.72 13.45 23.03
C TYR A 42 12.50 14.98 23.07
N PHE A 43 11.55 15.51 22.29
CA PHE A 43 11.18 16.94 22.18
C PHE A 43 12.33 17.95 21.90
N PHE A 44 13.58 17.50 21.82
CA PHE A 44 14.77 18.34 21.62
C PHE A 44 15.86 17.58 20.85
N SER A 45 15.68 17.41 19.53
CA SER A 45 16.83 17.46 18.63
C SER A 45 16.37 17.88 17.23
N PHE A 46 17.07 18.85 16.67
CA PHE A 46 16.68 19.66 15.52
C PHE A 46 16.76 18.93 14.15
N TYR A 47 17.00 17.62 14.13
CA TYR A 47 17.20 16.85 12.89
C TYR A 47 15.93 16.15 12.43
N ILE A 48 14.96 16.97 12.01
CA ILE A 48 13.79 16.46 11.31
C ILE A 48 14.22 16.08 9.88
N HIS A 49 14.59 14.80 9.68
CA HIS A 49 14.98 14.24 8.39
C HIS A 49 13.78 14.11 7.44
N LYS A 50 13.28 15.27 6.96
CA LYS A 50 12.31 15.38 5.85
C LYS A 50 12.80 14.61 4.61
N HIS A 51 14.12 14.48 4.47
CA HIS A 51 14.76 13.80 3.36
C HIS A 51 14.46 12.29 3.36
N GLY A 52 14.58 11.62 4.51
CA GLY A 52 14.30 10.18 4.62
C GLY A 52 12.85 9.83 4.28
N LEU A 53 11.87 10.56 4.84
CA LEU A 53 10.45 10.32 4.49
C LEU A 53 10.16 10.62 3.02
N LYS A 54 10.77 11.67 2.45
CA LYS A 54 10.58 12.02 1.04
C LYS A 54 11.24 11.03 0.09
N GLN A 55 12.35 10.43 0.49
CA GLN A 55 13.02 9.39 -0.28
C GLN A 55 12.23 8.09 -0.24
N ALA A 56 11.77 7.69 0.95
CA ALA A 56 10.96 6.50 1.14
C ALA A 56 9.61 6.58 0.40
N HIS A 57 8.94 7.73 0.47
CA HIS A 57 7.57 7.86 -0.08
C HIS A 57 7.50 8.55 -1.45
N GLY A 58 8.55 9.23 -1.89
CA GLY A 58 8.55 10.13 -3.05
C GLY A 58 8.12 11.57 -2.70
N LYS A 59 8.43 12.53 -3.59
CA LYS A 59 8.21 13.97 -3.29
C LYS A 59 6.73 14.32 -3.09
N ASN A 60 5.85 13.59 -3.78
CA ASN A 60 4.40 13.74 -3.76
C ASN A 60 3.67 12.45 -3.33
N MET A 61 4.33 11.59 -2.54
CA MET A 61 3.86 10.23 -2.22
C MET A 61 3.72 9.34 -3.47
N GLU A 62 4.44 9.63 -4.55
CA GLU A 62 4.30 8.93 -5.84
C GLU A 62 4.62 7.45 -5.72
N ARG A 63 5.73 7.10 -5.05
CA ARG A 63 6.13 5.72 -4.79
C ARG A 63 5.09 4.97 -3.95
N LEU A 64 4.48 5.64 -2.96
CA LEU A 64 3.38 5.05 -2.17
C LEU A 64 2.10 4.84 -3.01
N ARG A 65 1.79 5.77 -3.92
CA ARG A 65 0.63 5.68 -4.80
C ARG A 65 0.80 4.60 -5.86
N GLU A 66 2.01 4.39 -6.35
CA GLU A 66 2.31 3.30 -7.28
C GLU A 66 2.15 1.93 -6.59
N LEU A 67 2.71 1.77 -5.39
CA LEU A 67 2.68 0.50 -4.67
C LEU A 67 1.28 0.12 -4.13
N ARG A 68 0.47 1.08 -3.71
CA ARG A 68 -0.87 0.83 -3.14
C ARG A 68 -2.05 1.28 -3.99
N GLY A 69 -1.79 1.83 -5.18
CA GLY A 69 -2.79 2.47 -6.02
C GLY A 69 -3.19 3.87 -5.53
N ASN A 70 -4.02 4.55 -6.32
CA ASN A 70 -4.47 5.93 -6.10
C ASN A 70 -5.43 6.14 -4.91
N GLY A 71 -5.47 5.21 -3.94
CA GLY A 71 -6.38 5.23 -2.80
C GLY A 71 -5.88 6.02 -1.59
N PHE A 72 -6.41 5.66 -0.42
CA PHE A 72 -6.06 6.22 0.88
C PHE A 72 -4.58 6.02 1.24
N ILE A 73 -3.93 7.06 1.75
CA ILE A 73 -2.53 7.04 2.17
C ILE A 73 -2.47 7.25 3.70
N PRO A 74 -2.42 6.18 4.51
CA PRO A 74 -2.37 6.29 5.98
C PRO A 74 -1.13 7.03 6.49
N GLU A 75 -0.03 6.99 5.74
CA GLU A 75 1.24 7.67 6.05
C GLU A 75 1.07 9.18 6.09
N LEU A 76 -0.01 9.74 5.56
CA LEU A 76 -0.35 11.15 5.75
C LEU A 76 -0.41 11.54 7.23
N ALA A 77 -0.77 10.61 8.14
CA ALA A 77 -0.72 10.82 9.58
C ALA A 77 0.71 11.13 10.09
N LEU A 78 1.73 10.52 9.49
CA LEU A 78 3.13 10.81 9.80
C LEU A 78 3.50 12.23 9.39
N TYR A 79 2.96 12.73 8.27
CA TYR A 79 3.20 14.09 7.80
C TYR A 79 2.46 15.13 8.65
N VAL A 80 1.26 14.80 9.17
CA VAL A 80 0.59 15.62 10.19
C VAL A 80 1.51 15.78 11.41
N ARG A 81 2.01 14.66 11.96
CA ARG A 81 2.92 14.68 13.12
C ARG A 81 4.19 15.48 12.83
N LEU A 82 4.80 15.26 11.67
CA LEU A 82 5.97 15.98 11.18
C LEU A 82 5.74 17.49 11.11
N ASN A 83 4.60 17.92 10.59
CA ASN A 83 4.25 19.32 10.44
C ASN A 83 4.01 19.97 11.81
N ILE A 84 3.38 19.27 12.76
CA ILE A 84 3.21 19.76 14.14
C ILE A 84 4.58 19.96 14.82
N LEU A 85 5.50 19.00 14.69
CA LEU A 85 6.85 19.12 15.26
C LEU A 85 7.63 20.30 14.66
N LYS A 86 7.48 20.56 13.36
CA LYS A 86 8.08 21.74 12.72
C LYS A 86 7.44 23.04 13.18
N ALA A 87 6.13 23.06 13.36
CA ALA A 87 5.45 24.23 13.88
C ALA A 87 5.98 24.64 15.25
N LEU A 88 6.16 23.64 16.11
CA LEU A 88 6.75 23.79 17.42
C LEU A 88 8.21 24.27 17.37
N GLN A 89 9.02 23.70 16.47
CA GLN A 89 10.41 24.15 16.24
C GLN A 89 10.45 25.65 15.87
N CYS A 90 9.64 26.07 14.89
CA CYS A 90 9.53 27.48 14.49
C CYS A 90 9.06 28.37 15.66
N PHE A 91 8.09 27.89 16.45
CA PHE A 91 7.60 28.61 17.64
C PHE A 91 8.73 28.87 18.66
N TYR A 92 9.57 27.88 18.96
CA TYR A 92 10.72 28.07 19.85
C TYR A 92 11.83 28.94 19.26
N GLN A 93 11.93 29.02 17.92
CA GLN A 93 12.81 29.95 17.21
C GLN A 93 12.22 31.37 17.10
N ASN A 94 11.03 31.60 17.70
CA ASN A 94 10.28 32.86 17.62
C ASN A 94 9.83 33.23 16.19
N ASP A 95 9.79 32.25 15.27
CA ASP A 95 9.22 32.36 13.93
C ASP A 95 7.74 31.94 13.96
N LEU A 96 6.88 32.90 14.32
CA LEU A 96 5.44 32.66 14.47
C LEU A 96 4.74 32.41 13.12
N ASP A 97 5.22 33.02 12.05
CA ASP A 97 4.65 32.85 10.70
C ASP A 97 4.96 31.45 10.16
N GLY A 98 6.20 30.98 10.30
CA GLY A 98 6.59 29.61 9.99
C GLY A 98 5.78 28.60 10.80
N ALA A 99 5.63 28.84 12.11
CA ALA A 99 4.83 28.00 12.99
C ALA A 99 3.38 27.88 12.50
N ARG A 100 2.73 29.01 12.24
CA ARG A 100 1.34 29.06 11.74
C ARG A 100 1.19 28.32 10.42
N ASN A 101 2.11 28.51 9.49
CA ASN A 101 2.08 27.84 8.19
C ASN A 101 2.16 26.31 8.32
N PHE A 102 2.97 25.80 9.24
CA PHE A 102 3.06 24.35 9.48
C PHE A 102 1.83 23.80 10.21
N VAL A 103 1.22 24.55 11.13
CA VAL A 103 -0.06 24.16 11.76
C VAL A 103 -1.16 24.05 10.70
N ILE A 104 -1.29 25.03 9.81
CA ILE A 104 -2.31 25.02 8.74
C ILE A 104 -2.11 23.79 7.82
N LYS A 105 -0.87 23.46 7.49
CA LYS A 105 -0.56 22.25 6.71
C LYS A 105 -0.96 20.98 7.45
N ALA A 106 -0.60 20.87 8.74
CA ALA A 106 -0.98 19.74 9.58
C ALA A 106 -2.51 19.60 9.68
N GLU A 107 -3.23 20.70 9.87
CA GLU A 107 -4.69 20.72 9.95
C GLU A 107 -5.33 20.27 8.63
N THR A 108 -4.81 20.76 7.50
CA THR A 108 -5.29 20.37 6.17
C THR A 108 -5.11 18.86 5.94
N ASP A 109 -3.93 18.35 6.24
CA ASP A 109 -3.62 16.92 6.11
C ASP A 109 -4.44 16.07 7.10
N TRP A 110 -4.67 16.58 8.32
CA TRP A 110 -5.49 15.91 9.33
C TRP A 110 -6.95 15.81 8.92
N ARG A 111 -7.53 16.89 8.36
CA ARG A 111 -8.91 16.87 7.84
C ARG A 111 -9.10 15.83 6.74
N ARG A 112 -8.09 15.60 5.91
CA ARG A 112 -8.12 14.56 4.86
C ARG A 112 -8.09 13.13 5.43
N LEU A 113 -7.58 12.95 6.65
CA LEU A 113 -7.61 11.66 7.35
C LEU A 113 -8.94 11.40 8.07
N GLN A 114 -9.70 12.46 8.35
CA GLN A 114 -10.99 12.34 9.02
C GLN A 114 -12.05 11.78 8.07
N ILE A 115 -12.93 10.96 8.64
CA ILE A 115 -14.15 10.50 7.98
C ILE A 115 -15.28 11.34 8.56
N SER A 116 -16.21 11.79 7.72
CA SER A 116 -17.39 12.49 8.22
C SER A 116 -18.32 11.51 8.93
N ASP A 117 -18.67 11.81 10.18
CA ASP A 117 -19.66 11.05 10.95
C ASP A 117 -21.01 11.00 10.23
N THR A 118 -21.36 12.06 9.49
CA THR A 118 -22.59 12.12 8.68
C THR A 118 -22.58 11.06 7.58
N ASN A 119 -21.47 10.92 6.85
CA ASN A 119 -21.34 9.97 5.75
C ASN A 119 -21.31 8.53 6.28
N LEU A 120 -20.67 8.35 7.44
CA LEU A 120 -20.62 7.05 8.12
C LEU A 120 -22.02 6.62 8.59
N ALA A 121 -22.78 7.52 9.22
CA ALA A 121 -24.16 7.27 9.61
C ALA A 121 -25.07 7.00 8.40
N GLU A 122 -24.88 7.71 7.29
CA GLU A 122 -25.62 7.49 6.05
C GLU A 122 -25.35 6.09 5.49
N MET A 123 -24.08 5.67 5.39
CA MET A 123 -23.72 4.30 4.96
C MET A 123 -24.29 3.23 5.89
N GLN A 124 -24.29 3.47 7.20
CA GLN A 124 -24.90 2.55 8.16
C GLN A 124 -26.41 2.46 7.98
N SER A 125 -27.09 3.57 7.69
CA SER A 125 -28.53 3.57 7.41
C SER A 125 -28.90 2.80 6.14
N MET A 126 -27.98 2.73 5.17
CA MET A 126 -28.09 1.85 3.98
C MET A 126 -27.86 0.36 4.28
N GLY A 127 -27.52 -0.01 5.52
CA GLY A 127 -27.29 -1.40 5.94
C GLY A 127 -25.84 -1.89 5.75
N PHE A 128 -24.88 -0.98 5.60
CA PHE A 128 -23.46 -1.33 5.66
C PHE A 128 -22.99 -1.43 7.10
N THR A 129 -22.10 -2.38 7.37
CA THR A 129 -21.47 -2.46 8.71
C THR A 129 -20.51 -1.28 8.90
N GLU A 130 -20.30 -0.87 10.15
CA GLU A 130 -19.36 0.22 10.48
C GLU A 130 -17.97 0.00 9.87
N LYS A 131 -17.47 -1.24 9.90
CA LYS A 131 -16.17 -1.61 9.34
C LYS A 131 -16.12 -1.47 7.82
N GLU A 132 -17.18 -1.90 7.12
CA GLU A 132 -17.29 -1.76 5.66
C GLU A 132 -17.36 -0.28 5.26
N ALA A 133 -18.21 0.49 5.93
CA ALA A 133 -18.39 1.92 5.68
C ALA A 133 -17.10 2.70 5.92
N THR A 134 -16.46 2.51 7.08
CA THR A 134 -15.20 3.17 7.44
C THR A 134 -14.10 2.87 6.42
N ARG A 135 -13.96 1.60 6.02
CA ARG A 135 -12.93 1.20 5.06
C ARG A 135 -13.19 1.81 3.68
N ALA A 136 -14.43 1.75 3.20
CA ALA A 136 -14.78 2.27 1.89
C ALA A 136 -14.63 3.79 1.83
N LEU A 137 -15.12 4.52 2.84
CA LEU A 137 -14.98 5.97 2.92
C LEU A 137 -13.51 6.39 2.98
N ARG A 138 -12.64 5.67 3.70
CA ARG A 138 -11.19 5.96 3.67
C ARG A 138 -10.62 5.81 2.27
N LEU A 139 -10.85 4.64 1.66
CA LEU A 139 -10.30 4.32 0.33
C LEU A 139 -10.73 5.30 -0.75
N CYS A 140 -11.98 5.74 -0.69
CA CYS A 140 -12.60 6.67 -1.64
C CYS A 140 -12.50 8.14 -1.20
N GLN A 141 -11.62 8.47 -0.24
CA GLN A 141 -11.38 9.86 0.22
C GLN A 141 -12.67 10.61 0.60
N SER A 142 -13.58 9.92 1.30
CA SER A 142 -14.89 10.42 1.72
C SER A 142 -15.89 10.71 0.58
N ASN A 143 -15.62 10.26 -0.66
CA ASN A 143 -16.61 10.24 -1.74
C ASN A 143 -17.63 9.13 -1.49
N MET A 144 -18.88 9.53 -1.23
CA MET A 144 -19.97 8.61 -0.87
C MET A 144 -20.34 7.67 -2.02
N GLU A 145 -20.42 8.17 -3.26
CA GLU A 145 -20.83 7.38 -4.42
C GLU A 145 -19.83 6.26 -4.72
N GLU A 146 -18.55 6.62 -4.76
CA GLU A 146 -17.47 5.65 -4.96
C GLU A 146 -17.39 4.66 -3.81
N ALA A 147 -17.59 5.10 -2.56
CA ALA A 147 -17.58 4.22 -1.39
C ALA A 147 -18.71 3.18 -1.47
N ILE A 148 -19.92 3.59 -1.83
CA ILE A 148 -21.06 2.68 -2.01
C ILE A 148 -20.74 1.65 -3.09
N GLN A 149 -20.29 2.09 -4.27
CA GLN A 149 -19.93 1.20 -5.38
C GLN A 149 -18.84 0.20 -4.96
N HIS A 150 -17.82 0.66 -4.24
CA HIS A 150 -16.75 -0.17 -3.74
C HIS A 150 -17.24 -1.24 -2.76
N VAL A 151 -18.15 -0.90 -1.83
CA VAL A 151 -18.73 -1.90 -0.91
C VAL A 151 -19.54 -2.96 -1.66
N PHE A 152 -20.36 -2.55 -2.62
CA PHE A 152 -21.12 -3.51 -3.45
C PHE A 152 -20.20 -4.43 -4.25
N ALA A 153 -19.17 -3.89 -4.90
CA ALA A 153 -18.19 -4.67 -5.62
C ALA A 153 -17.50 -5.69 -4.69
N LYS A 154 -17.13 -5.27 -3.48
CA LYS A 154 -16.47 -6.14 -2.50
C LYS A 154 -17.38 -7.25 -1.97
N ARG A 155 -18.65 -6.95 -1.70
CA ARG A 155 -19.65 -7.96 -1.30
C ARG A 155 -19.89 -8.98 -2.41
N ASN A 156 -19.93 -8.54 -3.67
CA ASN A 156 -20.07 -9.44 -4.80
C ASN A 156 -18.84 -10.33 -5.01
N GLU A 157 -17.63 -9.80 -4.81
CA GLU A 157 -16.37 -10.54 -4.93
C GLU A 157 -16.22 -11.59 -3.81
N THR A 158 -16.62 -11.25 -2.58
CA THR A 158 -16.61 -12.17 -1.44
C THR A 158 -17.62 -13.29 -1.63
N ARG A 159 -18.86 -12.95 -2.02
CA ARG A 159 -19.89 -13.94 -2.36
C ARG A 159 -19.43 -14.93 -3.44
N GLN A 160 -18.81 -14.44 -4.52
CA GLN A 160 -18.31 -15.31 -5.59
C GLN A 160 -17.21 -16.25 -5.08
N ARG A 161 -16.30 -15.76 -4.23
CA ARG A 161 -15.29 -16.61 -3.61
C ARG A 161 -15.87 -17.67 -2.69
N ASP A 162 -16.90 -17.34 -1.93
CA ASP A 162 -17.56 -18.29 -1.03
C ASP A 162 -18.36 -19.34 -1.82
N GLU A 163 -19.00 -18.96 -2.93
CA GLU A 163 -19.66 -19.87 -3.86
C GLU A 163 -18.64 -20.85 -4.49
N VAL A 164 -17.51 -20.35 -4.99
CA VAL A 164 -16.42 -21.20 -5.52
C VAL A 164 -15.86 -22.12 -4.43
N ARG A 165 -15.58 -21.59 -3.23
CA ARG A 165 -15.11 -22.39 -2.10
C ARG A 165 -16.09 -23.48 -1.73
N SER A 166 -17.39 -23.20 -1.72
CA SER A 166 -18.42 -24.20 -1.43
C SER A 166 -18.38 -25.35 -2.42
N LEU A 167 -18.15 -25.06 -3.70
CA LEU A 167 -17.98 -26.08 -4.74
C LEU A 167 -16.65 -26.83 -4.61
N GLN A 168 -15.56 -26.16 -4.23
CA GLN A 168 -14.27 -26.81 -3.94
C GLN A 168 -14.37 -27.80 -2.79
N HIS A 169 -15.16 -27.49 -1.74
CA HIS A 169 -15.42 -28.44 -0.64
C HIS A 169 -16.19 -29.69 -1.10
N MET A 170 -16.88 -29.65 -2.24
CA MET A 170 -17.50 -30.82 -2.86
C MET A 170 -16.51 -31.65 -3.70
N GLY A 171 -15.25 -31.20 -3.83
CA GLY A 171 -14.19 -31.92 -4.53
C GLY A 171 -13.94 -31.47 -5.97
N PHE A 172 -14.55 -30.36 -6.42
CA PHE A 172 -14.36 -29.84 -7.78
C PHE A 172 -13.15 -28.89 -7.88
N ASN A 173 -12.47 -28.90 -9.03
CA ASN A 173 -11.37 -27.98 -9.34
C ASN A 173 -11.86 -26.52 -9.42
N GLU A 174 -11.01 -25.56 -9.06
CA GLU A 174 -11.35 -24.13 -9.05
C GLU A 174 -11.75 -23.61 -10.44
N ALA A 175 -11.00 -23.97 -11.49
CA ALA A 175 -11.28 -23.59 -12.87
C ALA A 175 -12.67 -24.08 -13.30
N ARG A 176 -12.98 -25.35 -13.03
CA ARG A 176 -14.28 -25.95 -13.28
C ARG A 176 -15.43 -25.30 -12.50
N CYS A 177 -15.20 -24.96 -11.23
CA CYS A 177 -16.19 -24.26 -10.39
C CYS A 177 -16.53 -22.89 -10.99
N ARG A 178 -15.52 -22.13 -11.41
CA ARG A 178 -15.70 -20.82 -12.04
C ARG A 178 -16.40 -20.95 -13.39
N ALA A 179 -16.01 -21.92 -14.21
CA ALA A 179 -16.67 -22.21 -15.50
C ALA A 179 -18.17 -22.53 -15.32
N ALA A 180 -18.51 -23.39 -14.35
CA ALA A 180 -19.90 -23.73 -14.03
C ALA A 180 -20.71 -22.53 -13.53
N LEU A 181 -20.10 -21.66 -12.71
CA LEU A 181 -20.76 -20.43 -12.24
C LEU A 181 -20.97 -19.42 -13.38
N ILE A 182 -20.05 -19.33 -14.34
CA ILE A 182 -20.22 -18.47 -15.52
C ILE A 182 -21.34 -19.00 -16.41
N ALA A 183 -21.34 -20.31 -16.70
CA ALA A 183 -22.36 -20.96 -17.51
C ALA A 183 -23.79 -20.81 -16.93
N THR A 184 -23.92 -20.68 -15.61
CA THR A 184 -25.21 -20.61 -14.91
C THR A 184 -25.56 -19.22 -14.42
N SER A 185 -24.91 -18.18 -14.98
CA SER A 185 -25.15 -16.78 -14.61
C SER A 185 -25.06 -16.52 -13.09
N LYS A 186 -24.09 -17.17 -12.44
CA LYS A 186 -23.79 -17.10 -11.00
C LYS A 186 -24.91 -17.64 -10.10
N ASN A 187 -25.63 -18.66 -10.56
CA ASN A 187 -26.60 -19.38 -9.75
C ASN A 187 -25.99 -20.67 -9.17
N LEU A 188 -25.62 -20.64 -7.89
CA LEU A 188 -24.96 -21.75 -7.21
C LEU A 188 -25.71 -23.09 -7.34
N ARG A 189 -27.05 -23.09 -7.24
CA ARG A 189 -27.83 -24.34 -7.32
C ARG A 189 -27.73 -24.99 -8.70
N HIS A 190 -27.83 -24.17 -9.75
CA HIS A 190 -27.70 -24.66 -11.11
C HIS A 190 -26.26 -25.07 -11.42
N ALA A 191 -25.26 -24.34 -10.88
CA ALA A 191 -23.86 -24.71 -11.00
C ALA A 191 -23.58 -26.10 -10.38
N ILE A 192 -24.14 -26.39 -9.20
CA ILE A 192 -24.05 -27.72 -8.57
C ILE A 192 -24.69 -28.79 -9.46
N GLN A 193 -25.85 -28.52 -10.05
CA GLN A 193 -26.52 -29.45 -10.96
C GLN A 193 -25.68 -29.73 -12.21
N TYR A 194 -25.09 -28.70 -12.82
CA TYR A 194 -24.20 -28.81 -13.97
C TYR A 194 -22.94 -29.62 -13.64
N LEU A 195 -22.45 -29.58 -12.40
CA LEU A 195 -21.26 -30.32 -11.99
C LEU A 195 -21.55 -31.78 -11.61
N LEU A 196 -22.70 -32.06 -10.98
CA LEU A 196 -23.06 -33.41 -10.52
C LEU A 196 -23.73 -34.26 -11.60
N ASN A 197 -24.68 -33.70 -12.35
CA ASN A 197 -25.46 -34.41 -13.37
C ASN A 197 -25.57 -33.57 -14.65
N PRO A 198 -24.48 -33.33 -15.39
CA PRO A 198 -24.51 -32.57 -16.63
C PRO A 198 -25.19 -33.34 -17.77
N THR A 199 -25.97 -32.63 -18.59
CA THR A 199 -26.28 -33.10 -19.95
C THR A 199 -25.04 -32.97 -20.85
N ALA A 200 -25.03 -33.66 -21.99
CA ALA A 200 -23.88 -33.63 -22.91
C ALA A 200 -23.52 -32.19 -23.35
N GLU A 201 -24.53 -31.37 -23.65
CA GLU A 201 -24.38 -29.97 -24.05
C GLU A 201 -23.81 -29.11 -22.91
N GLN A 202 -24.29 -29.32 -21.67
CA GLN A 202 -23.83 -28.58 -20.50
C GLN A 202 -22.38 -28.92 -20.15
N LYS A 203 -22.01 -30.20 -20.28
CA LYS A 203 -20.65 -30.66 -20.08
C LYS A 203 -19.70 -30.00 -21.06
N GLU A 204 -20.04 -30.01 -22.36
CA GLU A 204 -19.24 -29.36 -23.40
C GLU A 204 -19.11 -27.85 -23.16
N GLN A 205 -20.18 -27.19 -22.71
CA GLN A 205 -20.14 -25.76 -22.37
C GLN A 205 -19.20 -25.46 -21.19
N VAL A 206 -19.24 -26.26 -20.12
CA VAL A 206 -18.37 -26.08 -18.95
C VAL A 206 -16.92 -26.40 -19.30
N ASP A 207 -16.66 -27.47 -20.04
CA ASP A 207 -15.30 -27.89 -20.42
C ASP A 207 -14.64 -26.85 -21.36
N ARG A 208 -15.41 -26.22 -22.27
CA ARG A 208 -14.93 -25.08 -23.08
C ARG A 208 -14.55 -23.88 -22.22
N LEU A 209 -15.41 -23.49 -21.29
CA LEU A 209 -15.17 -22.35 -20.39
C LEU A 209 -14.02 -22.62 -19.41
N GLU A 210 -13.85 -23.86 -18.97
CA GLU A 210 -12.72 -24.29 -18.14
C GLU A 210 -11.40 -24.10 -18.90
N ALA A 211 -11.32 -24.56 -20.15
CA ALA A 211 -10.14 -24.37 -20.99
C ALA A 211 -9.82 -22.88 -21.21
N GLU A 212 -10.82 -22.03 -21.48
CA GLU A 212 -10.62 -20.59 -21.63
C GLU A 212 -10.08 -19.92 -20.34
N ILE A 213 -10.54 -20.37 -19.17
CA ILE A 213 -10.08 -19.84 -17.87
C ILE A 213 -8.64 -20.27 -17.61
N GLU A 214 -8.31 -21.54 -17.86
CA GLU A 214 -6.94 -22.04 -17.70
C GLU A 214 -5.96 -21.37 -18.66
N GLU A 215 -6.35 -21.10 -19.90
CA GLU A 215 -5.52 -20.35 -20.85
C GLU A 215 -5.27 -18.92 -20.35
N LYS A 216 -6.31 -18.22 -19.88
CA LYS A 216 -6.17 -16.87 -19.31
C LYS A 216 -5.33 -16.83 -18.04
N GLU A 217 -5.37 -17.88 -17.21
CA GLU A 217 -4.52 -17.98 -16.03
C GLU A 217 -3.05 -18.19 -16.42
N LYS A 218 -2.79 -19.05 -17.41
CA LYS A 218 -1.43 -19.25 -17.97
C LYS A 218 -0.88 -17.99 -18.64
N GLU A 219 -1.70 -17.21 -19.33
CA GLU A 219 -1.29 -15.93 -19.92
C GLU A 219 -0.92 -14.90 -18.85
N LYS A 220 -1.72 -14.78 -17.79
CA LYS A 220 -1.42 -13.89 -16.65
C LYS A 220 -0.16 -14.29 -15.89
N GLU A 221 0.12 -15.59 -15.77
CA GLU A 221 1.37 -16.06 -15.17
C GLU A 221 2.57 -15.70 -16.04
N LYS A 222 2.48 -15.89 -17.37
CA LYS A 222 3.54 -15.48 -18.30
C LYS A 222 3.77 -13.97 -18.32
N GLU A 223 2.72 -13.16 -18.20
CA GLU A 223 2.85 -11.71 -18.10
C GLU A 223 3.54 -11.29 -16.81
N LYS A 224 3.22 -11.92 -15.67
CA LYS A 224 3.92 -11.65 -14.40
C LYS A 224 5.40 -12.02 -14.46
N THR A 225 5.74 -13.23 -14.94
CA THR A 225 7.15 -13.64 -15.05
C THR A 225 7.94 -12.74 -15.99
N ASN A 226 7.37 -12.31 -17.11
CA ASN A 226 8.02 -11.37 -18.03
C ASN A 226 8.18 -9.97 -17.43
N THR A 227 7.32 -9.57 -16.49
CA THR A 227 7.43 -8.28 -15.79
C THR A 227 8.52 -8.34 -14.74
N ASP A 228 8.56 -9.44 -13.97
CA ASP A 228 9.60 -9.71 -12.97
C ASP A 228 10.99 -9.87 -13.62
N GLU A 229 11.09 -10.52 -14.79
CA GLU A 229 12.34 -10.64 -15.56
C GLU A 229 12.83 -9.29 -16.10
N LYS A 230 11.91 -8.42 -16.55
CA LYS A 230 12.25 -7.06 -16.98
C LYS A 230 12.67 -6.16 -15.82
N GLU A 231 12.13 -6.37 -14.63
CA GLU A 231 12.57 -5.69 -13.42
C GLU A 231 13.96 -6.16 -12.98
N GLN A 232 14.24 -7.47 -13.03
CA GLN A 232 15.56 -8.04 -12.75
C GLN A 232 16.63 -7.64 -13.78
N GLU A 233 16.29 -7.53 -15.07
CA GLU A 233 17.24 -7.04 -16.08
C GLU A 233 17.54 -5.54 -15.91
N LYS A 234 16.56 -4.74 -15.50
CA LYS A 234 16.79 -3.33 -15.16
C LYS A 234 17.69 -3.18 -13.95
N GLU A 235 17.49 -3.98 -12.91
CA GLU A 235 18.35 -4.00 -11.71
C GLU A 235 19.80 -4.36 -12.06
N LYS A 236 20.02 -5.40 -12.89
CA LYS A 236 21.36 -5.79 -13.37
C LYS A 236 22.02 -4.73 -14.27
N GLN A 237 21.24 -4.01 -15.07
CA GLN A 237 21.77 -2.91 -15.89
C GLN A 237 22.14 -1.69 -15.05
N THR A 238 21.41 -1.40 -13.97
CA THR A 238 21.80 -0.35 -13.01
C THR A 238 23.07 -0.73 -12.24
N GLU A 239 23.20 -1.98 -11.79
CA GLU A 239 24.41 -2.46 -11.10
C GLU A 239 25.66 -2.42 -11.99
N ASN A 240 25.56 -2.82 -13.26
CA ASN A 240 26.67 -2.75 -14.21
C ASN A 240 27.06 -1.31 -14.60
N ASN A 241 26.10 -0.39 -14.63
CA ASN A 241 26.37 1.03 -14.91
C ASN A 241 27.03 1.75 -13.72
N ASP A 242 26.72 1.33 -12.50
CA ASP A 242 27.38 1.84 -11.29
C ASP A 242 28.79 1.26 -11.13
N ALA A 243 29.01 -0.01 -11.49
CA ALA A 243 30.35 -0.63 -11.51
C ALA A 243 31.30 0.03 -12.53
N ASN A 244 30.82 0.42 -13.72
CA ASN A 244 31.64 1.11 -14.72
C ASN A 244 32.02 2.55 -14.32
N LYS A 245 31.18 3.25 -13.55
CA LYS A 245 31.52 4.58 -13.03
C LYS A 245 32.64 4.55 -11.98
N ASP A 246 32.70 3.47 -11.20
CA ASP A 246 33.75 3.29 -10.19
C ASP A 246 35.11 2.96 -10.83
N GLU A 247 35.14 2.29 -11.99
CA GLU A 247 36.38 2.04 -12.74
C GLU A 247 36.90 3.31 -13.46
N ASP A 248 36.01 4.12 -14.05
CA ASP A 248 36.37 5.39 -14.67
C ASP A 248 36.92 6.41 -13.65
N SER A 249 36.43 6.38 -12.40
CA SER A 249 36.98 7.21 -11.32
C SER A 249 38.41 6.82 -10.93
N LYS A 250 38.75 5.51 -10.99
CA LYS A 250 40.07 4.99 -10.63
C LYS A 250 41.11 5.17 -11.75
N MET A 251 40.70 5.30 -13.01
CA MET A 251 41.62 5.63 -14.10
C MET A 251 41.99 7.12 -14.15
N ASN A 252 41.10 8.02 -13.73
CA ASN A 252 41.39 9.46 -13.76
C ASN A 252 42.34 9.92 -12.64
N ASP A 253 42.38 9.22 -11.51
CA ASP A 253 43.32 9.53 -10.41
C ASP A 253 44.77 9.08 -10.67
N ASN A 254 44.98 8.17 -11.63
CA ASN A 254 46.33 7.71 -12.00
C ASN A 254 47.00 8.56 -13.08
N ASN A 255 46.29 9.50 -13.71
CA ASN A 255 46.85 10.39 -14.73
C ASN A 255 47.13 11.81 -14.20
N ALA A 256 46.96 12.03 -12.88
CA ALA A 256 47.15 13.29 -12.19
C ALA A 256 48.33 13.29 -11.18
N LYS A 257 49.26 12.33 -11.29
CA LYS A 257 50.52 12.31 -10.54
C LYS A 257 51.72 12.52 -11.45
#